data_AF-A0A4V1SQ83-F1
#
_entry.id   AF-A0A4V1SQ83-F1
#
_cell.length_a   1.000
_cell.length_b   1.000
_cell.length_c   1.000
_cell.angle_alpha   90.00
_cell.angle_beta   90.00
_cell.angle_gamma   90.00
#
_symmetry.space_group_name_H-M   'P 1'
#
loop_
_entity.id
_entity.type
_entity.pdbx_description
1 polymer ?
#
loop_
_entity_poly.entity_id
_entity_poly.type
_entity_poly.pdbx_seq_one_letter_code
_entity_poly.pdbx_strand_id
1 'polypeptide(L)'
;VHDQVYDAFKEKLVKRTSGLIAGSPHDEKTFVGPMIDVKEAQRLDGWIQEAIGKGAKLLCGGKRTGAMLEATLLENVDRNTKLNIEEAFGPVAFLIRFSDWHEALKIVNDSKFGLQAGIFTRDIFKILDAWDDLDVGGVVVNDVPSYRVDNMPYGGVKDSGLGREGVKFAMEDMTEIRNLVIRRRNV
;
A
#
# COMPACT_ATOMS: atom_id res chain seq x y z
N VAL A 1 7.01 -11.53 -2.52
CA VAL A 1 6.97 -12.78 -1.71
C VAL A 1 8.19 -13.63 -2.04
N HIS A 2 8.89 -14.11 -1.01
CA HIS A 2 10.12 -14.89 -1.18
C HIS A 2 9.86 -16.22 -1.90
N ASP A 3 10.78 -16.66 -2.76
CA ASP A 3 10.67 -17.84 -3.62
C ASP A 3 10.25 -19.13 -2.88
N GLN A 4 10.88 -19.41 -1.73
CA GLN A 4 10.64 -20.57 -0.86
C GLN A 4 9.20 -20.71 -0.37
N VAL A 5 8.44 -19.62 -0.31
CA VAL A 5 7.05 -19.63 0.17
C VAL A 5 6.05 -19.13 -0.87
N TYR A 6 6.50 -18.76 -2.07
CA TYR A 6 5.68 -18.08 -3.06
C TYR A 6 4.45 -18.89 -3.48
N ASP A 7 4.63 -20.16 -3.86
CA ASP A 7 3.53 -20.95 -4.41
C ASP A 7 2.48 -21.29 -3.34
N ALA A 8 2.91 -21.67 -2.14
CA ALA A 8 2.01 -21.91 -1.01
C ALA A 8 1.26 -20.64 -0.57
N PHE A 9 1.93 -19.49 -0.58
CA PHE A 9 1.32 -18.20 -0.28
C PHE A 9 0.29 -17.82 -1.36
N LYS A 10 0.67 -17.93 -2.64
CA LYS A 10 -0.20 -17.63 -3.78
C LYS A 10 -1.48 -18.46 -3.71
N GLU A 11 -1.39 -19.76 -3.51
CA GLU A 11 -2.57 -20.64 -3.44
C GLU A 11 -3.53 -20.21 -2.33
N LYS A 12 -3.01 -19.95 -1.13
CA LYS A 12 -3.80 -19.49 0.02
C LYS A 12 -4.43 -18.13 -0.24
N LEU A 13 -3.68 -17.20 -0.84
CA LEU A 13 -4.17 -15.86 -1.13
C LEU A 13 -5.27 -15.90 -2.20
N VAL A 14 -5.09 -16.64 -3.29
CA VAL A 14 -6.11 -16.84 -4.33
C VAL A 14 -7.40 -17.40 -3.73
N LYS A 15 -7.29 -18.45 -2.91
CA LYS A 15 -8.45 -19.03 -2.21
C LYS A 15 -9.15 -18.01 -1.31
N ARG A 16 -8.39 -17.22 -0.54
CA ARG A 16 -8.95 -16.22 0.37
C ARG A 16 -9.64 -15.09 -0.39
N THR A 17 -8.99 -14.55 -1.42
CA THR A 17 -9.51 -13.46 -2.26
C THR A 17 -10.75 -13.88 -3.02
N SER A 18 -10.78 -15.09 -3.57
CA SER A 18 -11.94 -15.63 -4.31
C SER A 18 -13.16 -15.86 -3.42
N GLY A 19 -12.95 -15.99 -2.10
CA GLY A 19 -14.03 -16.15 -1.11
C GLY A 19 -14.56 -14.83 -0.54
N LEU A 20 -14.07 -13.67 -1.00
CA LEU A 20 -14.57 -12.38 -0.52
C LEU A 20 -15.94 -12.07 -1.14
N ILE A 21 -16.91 -11.73 -0.30
CA ILE A 21 -18.28 -11.43 -0.72
C ILE A 21 -18.33 -9.98 -1.23
N ALA A 22 -18.69 -9.81 -2.50
CA ALA A 22 -18.94 -8.50 -3.10
C ALA A 22 -20.44 -8.22 -3.16
N GLY A 23 -20.88 -7.02 -2.80
CA GLY A 23 -22.30 -6.72 -2.74
C GLY A 23 -22.66 -5.35 -2.15
N SER A 24 -23.87 -5.26 -1.61
CA SER A 24 -24.38 -4.05 -0.97
C SER A 24 -23.59 -3.75 0.31
N PRO A 25 -23.11 -2.51 0.51
CA PRO A 25 -22.42 -2.12 1.73
C PRO A 25 -23.32 -2.12 2.98
N HIS A 26 -24.64 -2.26 2.81
CA HIS A 26 -25.59 -2.41 3.92
C HIS A 26 -25.71 -3.86 4.43
N ASP A 27 -25.16 -4.85 3.71
CA ASP A 27 -25.11 -6.24 4.18
C ASP A 27 -23.84 -6.47 4.99
N GLU A 28 -23.97 -6.92 6.24
CA GLU A 28 -22.86 -7.21 7.15
C GLU A 28 -21.90 -8.29 6.63
N LYS A 29 -22.35 -9.13 5.69
CA LYS A 29 -21.49 -10.15 5.06
C LYS A 29 -20.64 -9.60 3.92
N THR A 30 -21.00 -8.42 3.38
CA THR A 30 -20.25 -7.81 2.28
C THR A 30 -18.89 -7.37 2.78
N PHE A 31 -17.85 -7.81 2.07
CA PHE A 31 -16.48 -7.36 2.29
C PHE A 31 -16.03 -6.35 1.22
N VAL A 32 -16.51 -6.52 -0.02
CA VAL A 32 -16.17 -5.66 -1.15
C VAL A 32 -17.41 -4.89 -1.61
N GLY A 33 -17.46 -3.60 -1.29
CA GLY A 33 -18.49 -2.69 -1.79
C GLY A 33 -18.20 -2.17 -3.21
N PRO A 34 -19.08 -1.32 -3.76
CA PRO A 34 -18.81 -0.63 -5.02
C PRO A 34 -17.62 0.33 -4.86
N MET A 35 -16.88 0.56 -5.94
CA MET A 35 -15.99 1.72 -6.04
C MET A 35 -16.80 3.02 -5.97
N ILE A 36 -16.12 4.14 -5.72
CA ILE A 36 -16.77 5.44 -5.51
C ILE A 36 -17.64 5.89 -6.69
N ASP A 37 -17.23 5.57 -7.92
CA ASP A 37 -18.04 5.78 -9.13
C ASP A 37 -17.73 4.73 -10.23
N VAL A 38 -18.51 4.75 -11.31
CA VAL A 38 -18.34 3.86 -12.48
C VAL A 38 -17.07 4.19 -13.27
N LYS A 39 -16.65 5.45 -13.31
CA LYS A 39 -15.51 5.92 -14.11
C LYS A 39 -14.18 5.44 -13.52
N GLU A 40 -14.04 5.46 -12.20
CA GLU A 40 -12.91 4.94 -11.45
C GLU A 40 -12.84 3.41 -11.55
N ALA A 41 -14.00 2.73 -11.50
CA ALA A 41 -14.06 1.31 -11.79
C ALA A 41 -13.61 0.98 -13.22
N GLN A 42 -14.03 1.77 -14.22
CA GLN A 42 -13.58 1.64 -15.61
C GLN A 42 -12.09 1.94 -15.78
N ARG A 43 -11.56 2.97 -15.09
CA ARG A 43 -10.13 3.32 -15.11
C ARG A 43 -9.30 2.14 -14.64
N LEU A 44 -9.65 1.57 -13.48
CA LEU A 44 -8.89 0.48 -12.89
C LEU A 44 -9.02 -0.83 -13.67
N ASP A 45 -10.24 -1.18 -14.12
CA ASP A 45 -10.47 -2.30 -15.04
C ASP A 45 -9.62 -2.15 -16.31
N GLY A 46 -9.55 -0.94 -16.89
CA GLY A 46 -8.67 -0.66 -18.02
C GLY A 46 -7.19 -0.94 -17.75
N TRP A 47 -6.68 -0.64 -16.55
CA TRP A 47 -5.29 -0.93 -16.16
C TRP A 47 -5.07 -2.43 -15.94
N ILE A 48 -6.06 -3.15 -15.40
CA ILE A 48 -6.05 -4.61 -15.28
C ILE A 48 -5.97 -5.26 -16.67
N GLN A 49 -6.81 -4.82 -17.62
CA GLN A 49 -6.77 -5.32 -18.99
C GLN A 49 -5.47 -4.97 -19.71
N GLU A 50 -4.90 -3.78 -19.48
CA GLU A 50 -3.59 -3.39 -20.00
C GLU A 50 -2.49 -4.35 -19.50
N ALA A 51 -2.47 -4.63 -18.20
CA ALA A 51 -1.50 -5.54 -17.60
C ALA A 51 -1.63 -6.96 -18.19
N ILE A 52 -2.86 -7.47 -18.31
CA ILE A 52 -3.12 -8.80 -18.92
C ILE A 52 -2.65 -8.82 -20.38
N GLY A 53 -2.94 -7.77 -21.16
CA GLY A 53 -2.50 -7.63 -22.55
C GLY A 53 -0.97 -7.59 -22.70
N LYS A 54 -0.25 -7.17 -21.66
CA LYS A 54 1.22 -7.18 -21.58
C LYS A 54 1.82 -8.44 -20.94
N GLY A 55 1.01 -9.48 -20.70
CA GLY A 55 1.47 -10.78 -20.23
C GLY A 55 1.26 -11.06 -18.73
N ALA A 56 0.59 -10.14 -18.00
CA ALA A 56 0.17 -10.45 -16.64
C ALA A 56 -0.86 -11.58 -16.65
N LYS A 57 -0.81 -12.44 -15.64
CA LYS A 57 -1.72 -13.55 -15.48
C LYS A 57 -2.75 -13.22 -14.40
N LEU A 58 -4.02 -13.24 -14.77
CA LEU A 58 -5.14 -13.14 -13.85
C LEU A 58 -5.24 -14.43 -13.02
N LEU A 59 -5.16 -14.31 -11.69
CA LEU A 59 -5.24 -15.43 -10.76
C LEU A 59 -6.66 -15.66 -10.23
N CYS A 60 -7.39 -14.59 -9.93
CA CYS A 60 -8.80 -14.61 -9.58
C CYS A 60 -9.42 -13.20 -9.72
N GLY A 61 -10.75 -13.11 -9.72
CA GLY A 61 -11.50 -11.87 -9.87
C GLY A 61 -11.51 -11.36 -11.31
N GLY A 62 -11.36 -10.05 -11.49
CA GLY A 62 -11.20 -9.40 -12.78
C GLY A 62 -12.49 -9.04 -13.51
N LYS A 63 -13.67 -9.27 -12.91
CA LYS A 63 -14.94 -8.82 -13.49
C LYS A 63 -15.41 -7.49 -12.91
N ARG A 64 -16.03 -6.68 -13.76
CA ARG A 64 -16.64 -5.40 -13.41
C ARG A 64 -18.09 -5.33 -13.86
N THR A 65 -18.97 -4.84 -12.98
CA THR A 65 -20.39 -4.55 -13.26
C THR A 65 -20.73 -3.17 -12.73
N GLY A 66 -20.84 -2.17 -13.61
CA GLY A 66 -21.00 -0.78 -13.19
C GLY A 66 -19.81 -0.32 -12.34
N ALA A 67 -20.06 0.11 -11.10
CA ALA A 67 -19.05 0.48 -10.11
C ALA A 67 -18.56 -0.71 -9.25
N MET A 68 -19.18 -1.88 -9.37
CA MET A 68 -18.68 -3.09 -8.69
C MET A 68 -17.49 -3.64 -9.46
N LEU A 69 -16.36 -3.81 -8.77
CA LEU A 69 -15.16 -4.47 -9.29
C LEU A 69 -14.79 -5.61 -8.33
N GLU A 70 -14.64 -6.82 -8.85
CA GLU A 70 -14.25 -7.97 -8.03
C GLU A 70 -12.85 -7.78 -7.42
N ALA A 71 -12.64 -8.34 -6.22
CA ALA A 71 -11.30 -8.44 -5.65
C ALA A 71 -10.39 -9.25 -6.58
N THR A 72 -9.40 -8.56 -7.17
CA THR A 72 -8.63 -9.07 -8.30
C THR A 72 -7.19 -9.32 -7.88
N LEU A 73 -6.65 -10.47 -8.27
CA LEU A 73 -5.25 -10.82 -8.02
C LEU A 73 -4.57 -11.18 -9.33
N LEU A 74 -3.37 -10.62 -9.56
CA LEU A 74 -2.53 -10.94 -10.72
C LEU A 74 -1.15 -11.45 -10.31
N GLU A 75 -0.45 -12.10 -11.23
CA GLU A 75 1.00 -12.32 -11.18
C GLU A 75 1.64 -11.88 -12.50
N ASN A 76 2.95 -11.67 -12.52
CA ASN A 76 3.72 -11.27 -13.70
C ASN A 76 3.27 -9.94 -14.33
N VAL A 77 2.90 -8.97 -13.50
CA VAL A 77 2.59 -7.60 -13.97
C VAL A 77 3.89 -6.92 -14.41
N ASP A 78 3.91 -6.40 -15.65
CA ASP A 78 5.05 -5.66 -16.18
C ASP A 78 5.28 -4.35 -15.41
N ARG A 79 6.55 -4.07 -15.09
CA ARG A 79 6.94 -2.92 -14.25
C ARG A 79 6.57 -1.56 -14.83
N ASN A 80 6.35 -1.46 -16.14
CA ASN A 80 6.00 -0.21 -16.82
C ASN A 80 4.48 -0.05 -17.02
N THR A 81 3.66 -0.98 -16.54
CA THR A 81 2.20 -0.85 -16.59
C THR A 81 1.71 0.18 -15.58
N LYS A 82 0.60 0.86 -15.92
CA LYS A 82 -0.06 1.78 -14.97
C LYS A 82 -0.46 1.09 -13.67
N LEU A 83 -0.84 -0.18 -13.74
CA LEU A 83 -1.17 -0.98 -12.57
C LEU A 83 0.01 -1.11 -11.58
N ASN A 84 1.26 -1.05 -12.05
CA ASN A 84 2.45 -1.13 -11.21
C ASN A 84 2.95 0.25 -10.72
N ILE A 85 2.88 1.28 -11.56
CA ILE A 85 3.54 2.58 -11.30
C ILE A 85 2.61 3.69 -10.78
N GLU A 86 1.30 3.50 -10.88
CA GLU A 86 0.29 4.46 -10.43
C GLU A 86 -0.55 3.90 -9.27
N GLU A 87 -1.22 4.78 -8.54
CA GLU A 87 -2.12 4.38 -7.46
C GLU A 87 -3.41 3.75 -8.02
N ALA A 88 -3.58 2.44 -7.79
CA ALA A 88 -4.74 1.70 -8.23
C ALA A 88 -6.05 2.21 -7.58
N PHE A 89 -6.00 2.45 -6.26
CA PHE A 89 -7.13 2.92 -5.45
C PHE A 89 -8.42 2.10 -5.62
N GLY A 90 -8.28 0.78 -5.65
CA GLY A 90 -9.39 -0.16 -5.77
C GLY A 90 -8.97 -1.59 -5.44
N PRO A 91 -9.88 -2.56 -5.55
CA PRO A 91 -9.71 -3.91 -5.02
C PRO A 91 -8.83 -4.79 -5.94
N VAL A 92 -7.59 -4.40 -6.18
CA VAL A 92 -6.61 -5.16 -6.96
C VAL A 92 -5.26 -5.24 -6.25
N ALA A 93 -4.62 -6.40 -6.36
CA ALA A 93 -3.24 -6.62 -5.94
C ALA A 93 -2.52 -7.50 -6.96
N PHE A 94 -1.19 -7.51 -6.92
CA PHE A 94 -0.40 -8.44 -7.72
C PHE A 94 0.80 -8.97 -6.92
N LEU A 95 1.23 -10.17 -7.29
CA LEU A 95 2.34 -10.86 -6.66
C LEU A 95 3.63 -10.67 -7.46
N ILE A 96 4.67 -10.23 -6.77
CA ILE A 96 6.06 -10.22 -7.27
C ILE A 96 6.86 -11.25 -6.47
N ARG A 97 7.59 -12.10 -7.18
CA ARG A 97 8.52 -13.09 -6.60
C ARG A 97 9.90 -12.46 -6.42
N PHE A 98 10.57 -12.75 -5.31
CA PHE A 98 11.97 -12.37 -5.09
C PHE A 98 12.72 -13.53 -4.40
N SER A 99 14.05 -13.55 -4.50
CA SER A 99 14.92 -14.48 -3.78
C SER A 99 15.96 -13.76 -2.90
N ASP A 100 16.37 -12.56 -3.30
CA ASP A 100 17.26 -11.71 -2.51
C ASP A 100 16.50 -10.66 -1.69
N TRP A 101 16.92 -10.44 -0.45
CA TRP A 101 16.26 -9.50 0.45
C TRP A 101 16.43 -8.05 0.01
N HIS A 102 17.64 -7.65 -0.38
CA HIS A 102 17.91 -6.27 -0.80
C HIS A 102 17.28 -5.95 -2.15
N GLU A 103 17.15 -6.94 -3.05
CA GLU A 103 16.34 -6.81 -4.26
C GLU A 103 14.87 -6.51 -3.92
N ALA A 104 14.30 -7.17 -2.91
CA ALA A 104 12.93 -6.89 -2.47
C ALA A 104 12.76 -5.44 -1.97
N LEU A 105 13.72 -4.91 -1.19
CA LEU A 105 13.69 -3.51 -0.76
C LEU A 105 13.78 -2.55 -1.95
N LYS A 106 14.65 -2.83 -2.92
CA LYS A 106 14.74 -2.06 -4.17
C LYS A 106 13.44 -2.07 -4.96
N ILE A 107 12.74 -3.21 -5.03
CA ILE A 107 11.44 -3.32 -5.69
C ILE A 107 10.40 -2.44 -4.99
N VAL A 108 10.40 -2.38 -3.65
CA VAL A 108 9.47 -1.51 -2.90
C VAL A 108 9.78 -0.03 -3.13
N ASN A 109 11.06 0.35 -3.16
CA ASN A 109 11.48 1.73 -3.39
C ASN A 109 11.36 2.19 -4.85
N ASP A 110 11.25 1.26 -5.81
CA ASP A 110 11.00 1.49 -7.25
C ASP A 110 9.57 1.99 -7.50
N SER A 111 9.29 3.17 -6.94
CA SER A 111 8.01 3.86 -6.96
C SER A 111 8.26 5.35 -6.80
N LYS A 112 7.36 6.19 -7.32
CA LYS A 112 7.34 7.62 -7.00
C LYS A 112 6.72 7.91 -5.63
N PHE A 113 6.06 6.92 -5.04
CA PHE A 113 5.38 7.02 -3.75
C PHE A 113 6.25 6.50 -2.60
N GLY A 114 5.90 6.92 -1.38
CA GLY A 114 6.63 6.62 -0.15
C GLY A 114 5.77 6.80 1.10
N LEU A 115 4.58 6.19 1.16
CA LEU A 115 3.65 6.35 2.27
C LEU A 115 3.95 5.39 3.44
N GLN A 116 3.64 4.11 3.29
CA GLN A 116 3.97 3.04 4.24
C GLN A 116 4.36 1.76 3.49
N ALA A 117 5.22 0.95 4.11
CA ALA A 117 5.56 -0.39 3.66
C ALA A 117 5.39 -1.40 4.81
N GLY A 118 5.04 -2.65 4.49
CA GLY A 118 4.88 -3.73 5.47
C GLY A 118 5.82 -4.89 5.16
N ILE A 119 6.47 -5.44 6.19
CA ILE A 119 7.38 -6.58 6.08
C ILE A 119 6.94 -7.70 7.04
N PHE A 120 6.99 -8.93 6.57
CA PHE A 120 6.70 -10.12 7.39
C PHE A 120 7.98 -10.94 7.53
N THR A 121 8.62 -10.88 8.70
CA THR A 121 9.89 -11.56 8.97
C THR A 121 10.09 -11.76 10.47
N ARG A 122 10.90 -12.77 10.81
CA ARG A 122 11.40 -13.03 12.18
C ARG A 122 12.85 -12.63 12.37
N ASP A 123 13.51 -12.17 11.30
CA ASP A 123 14.92 -11.82 11.27
C ASP A 123 15.08 -10.34 11.61
N ILE A 124 15.76 -10.07 12.73
CA ILE A 124 15.95 -8.70 13.23
C ILE A 124 16.85 -7.87 12.31
N PHE A 125 17.84 -8.47 11.64
CA PHE A 125 18.71 -7.73 10.74
C PHE A 125 17.93 -7.26 9.51
N LYS A 126 17.07 -8.12 8.96
CA LYS A 126 16.15 -7.73 7.88
C LYS A 126 15.18 -6.63 8.28
N ILE A 127 14.73 -6.62 9.54
CA ILE A 127 13.88 -5.55 10.06
C ILE A 127 14.63 -4.22 10.08
N LEU A 128 15.87 -4.23 10.56
CA LEU A 128 16.72 -3.03 10.61
C LEU A 128 17.07 -2.55 9.19
N ASP A 129 17.46 -3.44 8.29
CA ASP A 129 17.71 -3.10 6.88
C ASP A 129 16.49 -2.43 6.24
N ALA A 130 15.28 -2.98 6.45
CA ALA A 130 14.06 -2.37 5.93
C ALA A 130 13.74 -1.02 6.56
N TRP A 131 14.06 -0.82 7.84
CA TRP A 131 13.87 0.48 8.50
C TRP A 131 14.83 1.54 7.98
N ASP A 132 16.09 1.15 7.71
CA ASP A 132 17.12 2.06 7.23
C ASP A 132 16.99 2.36 5.72
N ASP A 133 16.59 1.38 4.91
CA ASP A 133 16.63 1.49 3.44
C ASP A 133 15.30 1.84 2.78
N LEU A 134 14.14 1.64 3.41
CA LEU A 134 12.85 1.92 2.76
C LEU A 134 12.50 3.41 2.80
N ASP A 135 12.30 4.00 1.62
CA ASP A 135 11.96 5.42 1.47
C ASP A 135 10.46 5.68 1.71
N VAL A 136 10.01 5.47 2.95
CA VAL A 136 8.61 5.59 3.36
C VAL A 136 8.45 6.37 4.66
N GLY A 137 7.24 6.86 4.92
CA GLY A 137 6.91 7.48 6.20
C GLY A 137 6.82 6.52 7.38
N GLY A 138 6.46 5.25 7.13
CA GLY A 138 6.36 4.23 8.16
C GLY A 138 6.61 2.80 7.65
N VAL A 139 7.35 2.02 8.43
CA VAL A 139 7.59 0.59 8.21
C VAL A 139 6.83 -0.22 9.24
N VAL A 140 5.96 -1.12 8.77
CA VAL A 140 5.12 -1.98 9.62
C VAL A 140 5.72 -3.38 9.64
N VAL A 141 6.04 -3.88 10.84
CA VAL A 141 6.64 -5.21 11.01
C VAL A 141 5.59 -6.22 11.45
N ASN A 142 5.51 -7.33 10.70
CA ASN A 142 4.57 -8.43 10.88
C ASN A 142 3.08 -8.04 10.78
N ASP A 143 2.81 -6.96 10.03
CA ASP A 143 1.47 -6.60 9.57
C ASP A 143 1.56 -5.86 8.22
N VAL A 144 0.41 -5.64 7.58
CA VAL A 144 0.30 -4.96 6.28
C VAL A 144 0.55 -3.44 6.41
N PRO A 145 0.99 -2.77 5.33
CA PRO A 145 1.16 -1.31 5.34
C PRO A 145 -0.14 -0.52 5.57
N SER A 146 -1.30 -1.18 5.48
CA SER A 146 -2.61 -0.57 5.74
C SER A 146 -2.93 -0.36 7.23
N TYR A 147 -2.08 -0.88 8.14
CA TYR A 147 -2.24 -0.61 9.57
C TYR A 147 -1.92 0.86 9.91
N ARG A 148 -2.81 1.49 10.68
CA ARG A 148 -2.65 2.81 11.28
C ARG A 148 -3.28 2.83 12.67
N VAL A 149 -2.64 3.51 13.61
CA VAL A 149 -3.25 3.92 14.88
C VAL A 149 -3.23 5.45 14.97
N ASP A 150 -4.31 6.07 15.43
CA ASP A 150 -4.59 7.50 15.20
C ASP A 150 -3.62 8.47 15.89
N ASN A 151 -2.84 8.01 16.87
CA ASN A 151 -1.85 8.82 17.57
C ASN A 151 -0.42 8.68 17.02
N MET A 152 -0.15 7.72 16.13
CA MET A 152 1.18 7.54 15.53
C MET A 152 1.49 8.66 14.52
N PRO A 153 2.77 9.00 14.26
CA PRO A 153 3.10 9.87 13.14
C PRO A 153 2.69 9.19 11.84
N TYR A 154 1.84 9.84 11.06
CA TYR A 154 1.35 9.29 9.78
C TYR A 154 1.50 10.32 8.66
N GLY A 155 2.11 9.92 7.55
CA GLY A 155 2.33 10.77 6.39
C GLY A 155 3.49 10.24 5.56
N GLY A 156 3.53 10.59 4.29
CA GLY A 156 4.50 10.04 3.35
C GLY A 156 5.75 10.89 3.14
N VAL A 157 6.60 10.40 2.27
CA VAL A 157 7.69 11.11 1.59
C VAL A 157 7.53 10.95 0.07
N LYS A 158 8.44 11.52 -0.73
CA LYS A 158 8.37 11.51 -2.20
C LYS A 158 7.04 12.15 -2.66
N ASP A 159 6.33 11.57 -3.62
CA ASP A 159 5.04 12.11 -4.07
C ASP A 159 3.88 11.78 -3.12
N SER A 160 4.10 11.07 -2.01
CA SER A 160 3.05 10.70 -1.05
C SER A 160 2.72 11.78 -0.02
N GLY A 161 3.44 12.90 0.00
CA GLY A 161 3.10 14.06 0.83
C GLY A 161 4.28 14.68 1.58
N LEU A 162 3.97 15.71 2.37
CA LEU A 162 4.89 16.49 3.19
C LEU A 162 4.23 16.78 4.55
N GLY A 163 4.98 16.62 5.64
CA GLY A 163 4.46 16.77 7.01
C GLY A 163 3.98 15.45 7.63
N ARG A 164 3.42 15.51 8.84
CA ARG A 164 2.90 14.33 9.57
C ARG A 164 1.60 14.66 10.29
N GLU A 165 0.57 13.85 10.04
CA GLU A 165 -0.60 13.74 10.89
C GLU A 165 -0.32 12.84 12.11
N GLY A 166 -1.39 12.56 12.87
CA GLY A 166 -1.33 12.03 14.22
C GLY A 166 -1.43 13.18 15.20
N VAL A 167 -2.28 13.06 16.22
CA VAL A 167 -2.76 14.20 17.03
C VAL A 167 -1.64 15.15 17.45
N LYS A 168 -0.53 14.62 17.99
CA LYS A 168 0.62 15.43 18.42
C LYS A 168 1.29 16.17 17.25
N PHE A 169 1.55 15.49 16.15
CA PHE A 169 2.31 16.00 15.01
C PHE A 169 1.50 17.04 14.22
N ALA A 170 0.19 16.78 14.04
CA ALA A 170 -0.72 17.75 13.45
C ALA A 170 -0.83 19.02 14.31
N MET A 171 -0.84 18.89 15.64
CA MET A 171 -0.82 20.05 16.54
C MET A 171 0.46 20.87 16.39
N GLU A 172 1.62 20.24 16.18
CA GLU A 172 2.88 20.94 15.93
C GLU A 172 2.77 21.81 14.65
N ASP A 173 2.27 21.25 13.54
CA ASP A 173 2.04 21.98 12.28
C ASP A 173 0.96 23.09 12.38
N MET A 174 0.05 23.01 13.37
CA MET A 174 -0.97 24.03 13.65
C MET A 174 -0.50 25.13 14.62
N THR A 175 0.77 25.12 15.04
CA THR A 175 1.30 26.06 16.04
C THR A 175 2.51 26.83 15.52
N GLU A 176 2.72 28.02 16.08
CA GLU A 176 3.88 28.87 15.78
C GLU A 176 4.74 29.05 17.03
N ILE A 177 6.05 28.80 16.91
CA ILE A 177 6.99 28.98 18.03
C ILE A 177 7.15 30.47 18.33
N ARG A 178 6.83 30.88 19.56
CA ARG A 178 7.03 32.26 20.03
C ARG A 178 8.17 32.34 21.03
N ASN A 179 9.32 32.83 20.57
CA ASN A 179 10.50 33.05 21.41
C ASN A 179 10.40 34.36 22.22
N LEU A 180 10.87 34.36 23.47
CA LEU A 180 11.01 35.53 24.33
C LEU A 180 12.44 35.61 24.86
N VAL A 181 13.18 36.65 24.48
CA VAL A 181 14.56 36.89 24.93
C VAL A 181 14.60 38.12 25.82
N ILE A 182 14.97 37.94 27.08
CA ILE A 182 15.06 39.03 28.07
C ILE A 182 16.50 39.13 28.59
N ARG A 183 17.13 40.29 28.41
CA ARG A 183 18.36 40.66 29.11
C ARG A 183 18.03 41.68 30.20
N ARG A 184 18.04 41.25 31.47
CA ARG A 184 17.95 42.17 32.61
C ARG A 184 19.34 42.72 32.94
N ARG A 185 19.44 44.04 33.15
CA ARG A 185 20.61 44.70 33.78
C ARG A 185 20.23 45.07 35.22
N ASN A 186 21.21 45.10 36.11
CA ASN A 186 21.00 45.55 37.50
C ASN A 186 20.67 47.05 37.51
N VAL A 187 19.72 47.43 38.37
CA VAL A 187 19.32 48.82 38.65
C VAL A 187 20.51 49.61 39.18
#